data_AF-A0A7Z9WNC4-F1
#
_entry.id   AF-A0A7Z9WNC4-F1
#
_cell.length_a   1.000
_cell.length_b   1.000
_cell.length_c   1.000
_cell.angle_alpha   90.00
_cell.angle_beta   90.00
_cell.angle_gamma   90.00
#
_symmetry.space_group_name_H-M   'P 1'
#
loop_
_entity.id
_entity.type
_entity.pdbx_description
1 polymer ?
#
loop_
_entity_poly.entity_id
_entity_poly.type
_entity_poly.pdbx_seq_one_letter_code
_entity_poly.pdbx_strand_id
1 'polypeptide(L)' 'MMKGPYSLTTSNIGIVVTRKSPGVYILYVACNGQKLYVGRSDTDVRARLKRHVGECSPTARSAYSYFKFD' A
#
# COMPACT_ATOMS: atom_id res chain seq x y z
N MET A 1 -1.47 7.59 -14.53
CA MET A 1 -0.37 7.95 -13.60
C MET A 1 -0.82 7.53 -12.20
N MET A 2 0.03 6.83 -11.45
CA MET A 2 -0.33 6.32 -10.13
C MET A 2 -0.55 7.45 -9.11
N LYS A 3 -1.57 7.31 -8.27
CA LYS A 3 -1.98 8.27 -7.24
C LYS A 3 -1.17 8.07 -5.95
N GLY A 4 -0.76 9.16 -5.30
CA GLY A 4 -0.01 9.16 -4.03
C GLY A 4 1.36 9.87 -4.12
N PRO A 5 2.26 9.71 -3.13
CA PRO A 5 2.22 8.70 -2.08
C PRO A 5 1.27 9.05 -0.92
N TYR A 6 0.54 8.06 -0.41
CA TYR A 6 -0.32 8.15 0.77
C TYR A 6 0.28 7.34 1.92
N SER A 7 0.08 7.73 3.17
CA SER A 7 0.54 6.91 4.31
C SER A 7 -0.17 5.55 4.31
N LEU A 8 0.59 4.47 4.50
CA LEU A 8 0.12 3.09 4.50
C LEU A 8 -0.58 2.76 5.83
N THR A 9 -1.81 3.25 5.98
CA THR A 9 -2.68 2.93 7.11
C THR A 9 -4.02 2.41 6.61
N THR A 10 -4.68 1.57 7.40
CA THR A 10 -6.01 1.03 7.06
C THR A 10 -7.03 2.14 6.79
N SER A 11 -6.94 3.25 7.55
CA SER A 11 -7.78 4.43 7.38
C SER A 11 -7.54 5.12 6.04
N ASN A 12 -6.29 5.49 5.73
CA ASN A 12 -5.97 6.15 4.46
C ASN A 12 -6.31 5.29 3.26
N ILE A 13 -5.99 3.98 3.30
CA ILE A 13 -6.38 3.04 2.23
C ILE A 13 -7.90 3.05 2.05
N GLY A 14 -8.66 3.09 3.14
CA GLY A 14 -10.11 3.16 3.11
C GLY A 14 -10.67 4.44 2.47
N ILE A 15 -9.97 5.56 2.65
CA ILE A 15 -10.36 6.88 2.12
C ILE A 15 -9.98 7.03 0.64
N VAL A 16 -8.78 6.61 0.25
CA VAL A 16 -8.26 6.90 -1.10
C VAL A 16 -8.51 5.77 -2.10
N VAL A 17 -8.57 4.52 -1.65
CA VAL A 17 -8.89 3.35 -2.49
C VAL A 17 -10.35 2.95 -2.27
N THR A 18 -11.26 3.75 -2.82
CA THR A 18 -12.70 3.67 -2.54
C THR A 18 -13.41 2.54 -3.26
N ARG A 19 -12.89 2.09 -4.41
CA ARG A 19 -13.47 1.01 -5.22
C ARG A 19 -12.74 -0.30 -4.99
N LYS A 20 -13.50 -1.40 -5.00
CA LYS A 20 -12.94 -2.75 -5.16
C LYS A 20 -12.60 -2.95 -6.63
N SER A 21 -11.31 -3.02 -6.95
CA SER A 21 -10.82 -3.19 -8.32
C SER A 21 -9.47 -3.89 -8.36
N PRO A 22 -9.14 -4.56 -9.48
CA PRO A 22 -7.76 -4.93 -9.78
C PRO A 22 -6.89 -3.68 -9.96
N GLY A 23 -5.58 -3.86 -9.90
CA GLY A 23 -4.62 -2.78 -10.15
C GLY A 23 -3.22 -3.05 -9.61
N VAL A 24 -2.33 -2.09 -9.89
CA VAL A 24 -0.93 -2.11 -9.47
C VAL A 24 -0.75 -1.12 -8.32
N TYR A 25 0.15 -1.44 -7.40
CA TYR A 25 0.53 -0.57 -6.31
C TYR A 25 2.03 -0.60 -6.05
N ILE A 26 2.53 0.47 -5.46
CA ILE A 26 3.92 0.61 -5.04
C ILE A 26 3.93 0.90 -3.55
N LEU A 27 4.81 0.25 -2.79
CA LEU A 27 5.05 0.51 -1.38
C LEU A 27 6.41 1.18 -1.17
N TYR A 28 6.47 2.09 -0.21
CA TYR A 28 7.67 2.85 0.14
C TYR A 28 7.93 2.86 1.64
N VAL A 29 9.22 2.80 2.02
CA VAL A 29 9.64 2.95 3.43
C VAL A 29 9.55 4.40 3.89
N ALA A 30 9.84 5.35 3.01
CA ALA A 30 9.76 6.78 3.28
C ALA A 30 9.10 7.51 2.09
N CYS A 31 8.52 8.69 2.34
CA CYS A 31 7.79 9.46 1.33
C CYS A 31 8.68 9.94 0.16
N ASN A 32 10.01 10.02 0.38
CA ASN A 32 11.01 10.37 -0.63
C ASN A 32 11.40 9.20 -1.56
N GLY A 33 10.82 8.01 -1.37
CA GLY A 33 11.02 6.88 -2.29
C GLY A 33 12.08 5.85 -1.89
N GLN A 34 12.61 5.90 -0.67
CA GLN A 34 13.90 5.27 -0.33
C GLN A 34 14.00 3.72 -0.41
N LYS A 35 12.91 2.98 -0.59
CA LYS A 35 12.89 1.54 -0.92
C LYS A 35 11.54 1.23 -1.56
N LEU A 36 11.53 0.46 -2.65
CA LEU A 36 10.36 0.31 -3.52
C LEU A 36 9.99 -1.17 -3.68
N TYR A 37 8.78 -1.55 -3.26
CA TYR A 37 8.16 -2.82 -3.65
C TYR A 37 7.00 -2.53 -4.60
N VAL A 38 6.99 -3.19 -5.76
CA VAL A 38 5.86 -3.12 -6.71
C VAL A 38 5.06 -4.41 -6.59
N GLY A 39 3.75 -4.26 -6.39
CA GLY A 39 2.83 -5.39 -6.33
C GLY A 39 1.62 -5.16 -7.21
N ARG A 40 0.89 -6.23 -7.47
CA ARG A 40 -0.41 -6.19 -8.14
C ARG A 40 -1.47 -6.93 -7.35
N SER A 41 -2.73 -6.63 -7.62
CA SER A 41 -3.88 -7.40 -7.18
C SER A 41 -4.80 -7.60 -8.38
N ASP A 42 -5.19 -8.84 -8.63
CA ASP A 42 -6.04 -9.19 -9.77
C ASP A 42 -7.53 -9.04 -9.44
N THR A 43 -7.87 -8.71 -8.19
CA THR A 43 -9.25 -8.66 -7.70
C THR A 43 -9.54 -7.40 -6.88
N ASP A 44 -8.71 -7.11 -5.88
CA ASP A 44 -8.95 -6.05 -4.91
C ASP A 44 -7.63 -5.45 -4.40
N VAL A 45 -7.24 -4.30 -4.92
CA VAL A 45 -6.06 -3.54 -4.48
C VAL A 45 -6.23 -3.03 -3.05
N ARG A 46 -7.44 -2.65 -2.65
CA ARG A 46 -7.72 -2.14 -1.29
C ARG A 46 -7.44 -3.20 -0.26
N ALA A 47 -7.96 -4.41 -0.46
CA ALA A 47 -7.72 -5.55 0.42
C ALA A 47 -6.24 -5.94 0.44
N ARG A 48 -5.57 -5.93 -0.72
CA ARG A 48 -4.15 -6.27 -0.83
C ARG A 48 -3.25 -5.26 -0.09
N LEU A 49 -3.50 -3.96 -0.22
CA LEU A 49 -2.78 -2.92 0.51
C LEU A 49 -2.99 -3.04 2.03
N LYS A 50 -4.22 -3.36 2.48
CA LYS A 50 -4.50 -3.57 3.91
C LYS A 50 -3.74 -4.75 4.50
N ARG A 51 -3.40 -5.77 3.71
CA ARG A 51 -2.56 -6.87 4.17
C ARG A 51 -1.15 -6.40 4.52
N HIS A 52 -0.58 -5.46 3.75
CA HIS A 52 0.72 -4.87 4.05
C HIS A 52 0.72 -3.96 5.29
N VAL A 53 -0.46 -3.51 5.73
CA VAL A 53 -0.60 -2.81 7.02
C VAL A 53 -0.46 -3.83 8.13
N GLY A 54 0.72 -3.86 8.75
CA GLY A 54 0.97 -4.76 9.88
C GLY A 54 1.26 -6.21 9.50
N GLU A 55 1.41 -6.57 8.22
CA GLU A 55 2.16 -7.78 7.82
C GLU A 55 3.63 -7.57 8.22
N CYS A 56 3.87 -7.80 9.50
CA CYS A 56 5.13 -8.24 10.02
C CYS A 56 4.86 -9.22 11.14
N SER A 57 5.68 -10.27 11.17
CA SER A 57 5.87 -11.17 12.29
C SER A 57 5.80 -10.40 13.63
N PRO A 58 5.40 -11.03 14.76
CA PRO A 58 5.50 -10.43 16.10
C PRO A 58 6.88 -9.83 16.45
N THR A 59 7.91 -10.07 15.62
CA THR A 59 9.27 -9.54 15.73
C THR A 59 9.65 -8.43 14.74
N ALA A 60 8.76 -8.00 13.83
CA ALA A 60 9.08 -6.96 12.83
C ALA A 60 7.98 -5.87 12.79
N ARG A 61 8.37 -4.63 12.47
CA ARG A 61 7.41 -3.59 12.03
C ARG A 61 7.36 -3.62 10.51
N SER A 62 6.18 -3.44 9.91
CA SER A 62 6.07 -3.30 8.44
C SER A 62 7.07 -2.26 7.99
N ALA A 63 8.00 -2.67 7.12
CA ALA A 63 9.05 -1.77 6.65
C ALA A 63 8.44 -0.59 5.87
N TYR A 64 7.25 -0.79 5.28
CA TYR A 64 6.59 0.19 4.43
C TYR A 64 5.71 1.16 5.23
N SER A 65 5.83 2.44 4.90
CA SER A 65 5.07 3.54 5.51
C SER A 65 4.19 4.29 4.51
N TYR A 66 4.38 4.12 3.21
CA TYR A 66 3.60 4.81 2.17
C TYR A 66 3.26 3.91 0.99
N PHE A 67 2.25 4.29 0.21
CA PHE A 67 1.88 3.61 -1.03
C PHE A 67 1.43 4.55 -2.15
N LYS A 68 1.56 4.08 -3.39
CA LYS A 68 0.88 4.60 -4.58
C LYS A 68 0.07 3.48 -5.23
N PHE A 69 -0.99 3.82 -5.96
CA PHE A 69 -1.80 2.86 -6.71
C PHE A 69 -2.35 3.45 -8.01
N ASP A 70 -2.67 2.60 -8.97
CA ASP A 70 -3.40 2.97 -10.20
C ASP A 70 -4.91 2.70 -10.04
#